data_AF-A0A3D4B2Q2-F1
#
_entry.id   AF-A0A3D4B2Q2-F1
#
_cell.length_a   1.000
_cell.length_b   1.000
_cell.length_c   1.000
_cell.angle_alpha   90.00
_cell.angle_beta   90.00
_cell.angle_gamma   90.00
#
_symmetry.space_group_name_H-M   'P 1'
#
loop_
_entity.id
_entity.type
_entity.pdbx_description
1 polymer ?
#
loop_
_entity_poly.entity_id
_entity_poly.type
_entity_poly.pdbx_seq_one_letter_code
_entity_poly.pdbx_strand_id
1 'polypeptide(L)'
;MPSYLVCGNKVITLILCRTFGVKIQDGLSGMWIFYRRILEKLVLKSNRWSLSQEIKIESLMHGLSFREFHIPYTPRIGMTKLGPISVGIENIAFLMWHKIQWMTHIRESTRHG
;
A
#
# COMPACT_ATOMS: atom_id res chain seq x y z
N MET A 1 5.44 -2.27 -20.31
CA MET A 1 4.08 -2.51 -19.77
C MET A 1 3.08 -1.61 -20.50
N PRO A 2 1.81 -2.04 -20.67
CA PRO A 2 0.76 -1.17 -21.19
C PRO A 2 0.58 0.10 -20.34
N SER A 3 0.41 1.25 -20.99
CA SER A 3 0.32 2.58 -20.34
C SER A 3 -0.85 2.72 -19.38
N TYR A 4 -1.99 2.07 -19.65
CA TYR A 4 -3.18 2.12 -18.79
C TYR A 4 -2.97 1.49 -17.41
N LEU A 5 -2.12 0.46 -17.29
CA LEU A 5 -1.78 -0.17 -16.01
C LEU A 5 -0.95 0.76 -15.13
N VAL A 6 0.04 1.42 -15.74
CA VAL A 6 0.90 2.38 -15.04
C VAL A 6 0.07 3.57 -14.56
N CYS A 7 -0.87 4.06 -15.38
CA CYS A 7 -1.80 5.10 -14.99
C CYS A 7 -2.68 4.67 -13.82
N GLY A 8 -3.29 3.48 -13.89
CA GLY A 8 -4.10 2.92 -12.80
C GLY A 8 -3.34 2.83 -11.48
N ASN A 9 -2.08 2.37 -11.51
CA ASN A 9 -1.25 2.31 -10.31
C ASN A 9 -0.98 3.69 -9.72
N LYS A 10 -0.74 4.70 -10.55
CA LYS A 10 -0.55 6.09 -10.11
C LYS A 10 -1.82 6.66 -9.47
N VAL A 11 -2.99 6.39 -10.05
CA VAL A 11 -4.29 6.82 -9.49
C VAL A 11 -4.51 6.21 -8.11
N ILE A 12 -4.29 4.90 -7.97
CA ILE A 12 -4.43 4.20 -6.67
C ILE A 12 -3.43 4.74 -5.65
N THR A 13 -2.17 4.95 -6.06
CA THR A 13 -1.13 5.52 -5.20
C THR A 13 -1.50 6.93 -4.74
N LEU A 14 -2.10 7.75 -5.62
CA LEU A 14 -2.58 9.08 -5.25
C LEU A 14 -3.73 9.00 -4.23
N ILE A 15 -4.69 8.10 -4.43
CA ILE A 15 -5.79 7.87 -3.48
C ILE A 15 -5.23 7.48 -2.13
N LEU A 16 -4.29 6.53 -2.08
CA LEU A 16 -3.60 6.11 -0.87
C LEU A 16 -2.94 7.32 -0.16
N CYS A 17 -2.13 8.08 -0.88
CA CYS A 17 -1.44 9.26 -0.35
C CYS A 17 -2.42 10.28 0.25
N ARG A 18 -3.53 10.56 -0.42
CA ARG A 18 -4.56 11.49 0.07
C ARG A 18 -5.35 10.93 1.26
N THR A 19 -5.57 9.62 1.29
CA THR A 19 -6.38 8.96 2.32
C THR A 19 -5.68 8.97 3.67
N PHE A 20 -4.36 8.76 3.67
CA PHE A 20 -3.51 8.65 4.87
C PHE A 20 -2.58 9.85 5.09
N GLY A 21 -2.56 10.84 4.18
CA GLY A 21 -1.69 12.02 4.31
C GLY A 21 -0.20 11.70 4.12
N VAL A 22 0.12 10.62 3.41
CA VAL A 22 1.49 10.13 3.22
C VAL A 22 2.04 10.46 1.82
N LYS A 23 3.35 10.39 1.65
CA LYS A 23 4.03 10.58 0.35
C LYS A 23 4.68 9.28 -0.11
N ILE A 24 4.11 8.66 -1.14
CA ILE A 24 4.57 7.38 -1.71
C ILE A 24 4.60 7.51 -3.24
N GLN A 25 5.64 6.99 -3.87
CA GLN A 25 5.84 7.01 -5.32
C GLN A 25 5.14 5.84 -6.03
N ASP A 26 5.16 4.64 -5.45
CA ASP A 26 4.50 3.46 -6.04
C ASP A 26 3.86 2.55 -4.97
N GLY A 27 2.60 2.80 -4.63
CA GLY A 27 1.91 2.05 -3.57
C GLY A 27 1.64 0.57 -3.89
N LEU A 28 1.81 0.12 -5.14
CA LEU A 28 1.45 -1.22 -5.60
C LEU A 28 2.66 -2.08 -5.98
N SER A 29 3.88 -1.61 -5.70
CA SER A 29 5.09 -2.41 -5.90
C SER A 29 5.07 -3.65 -5.02
N GLY A 30 5.30 -4.81 -5.65
CA GLY A 30 5.43 -6.13 -5.03
C GLY A 30 6.82 -6.45 -4.45
N MET A 31 7.74 -5.48 -4.44
CA MET A 31 9.14 -5.69 -4.06
C MET A 31 9.50 -4.80 -2.89
N TRP A 32 9.95 -5.41 -1.80
CA TRP A 32 10.33 -4.72 -0.58
C TRP A 32 11.49 -5.44 0.09
N ILE A 33 12.32 -4.67 0.77
CA ILE A 33 13.37 -5.17 1.65
C ILE A 33 13.25 -4.36 2.94
N PHE A 34 13.14 -5.02 4.07
CA PHE A 34 13.07 -4.40 5.39
C PHE A 34 13.74 -5.31 6.42
N TYR A 35 14.21 -4.72 7.52
CA TYR A 35 14.76 -5.49 8.64
C TYR A 35 13.66 -6.25 9.37
N ARG A 36 13.95 -7.48 9.81
CA ARG A 36 12.99 -8.29 10.59
C ARG A 36 12.42 -7.57 11.81
N ARG A 37 13.23 -6.76 12.51
CA ARG A 37 12.81 -5.94 13.67
C ARG A 37 11.69 -4.93 13.34
N ILE A 38 11.52 -4.58 12.07
CA ILE A 38 10.44 -3.69 11.63
C ILE A 38 9.11 -4.45 11.65
N LEU A 39 9.12 -5.74 11.29
CA LEU A 39 7.90 -6.56 11.26
C LEU A 39 7.22 -6.65 12.62
N GLU A 40 8.00 -6.69 13.71
CA GLU A 40 7.48 -6.67 15.08
C GLU A 40 6.74 -5.38 15.44
N LYS A 41 6.97 -4.30 14.69
CA LYS A 41 6.32 -3.00 14.88
C LYS A 41 5.13 -2.77 13.95
N LEU A 42 4.98 -3.58 12.90
CA LEU A 42 3.92 -3.43 11.91
C LEU A 42 2.72 -4.30 12.28
N VAL A 43 1.52 -3.72 12.29
CA VAL A 43 0.28 -4.48 12.49
C VAL A 43 -0.32 -4.82 11.13
N LEU A 44 0.17 -5.89 10.52
CA LEU A 44 -0.30 -6.36 9.22
C LEU A 44 -1.54 -7.26 9.38
N LYS A 45 -2.68 -6.84 8.82
CA LYS A 45 -3.96 -7.57 8.88
C LYS A 45 -4.39 -8.10 7.52
N SER A 46 -3.79 -7.64 6.42
CA SER A 46 -4.20 -8.03 5.07
C SER A 46 -3.45 -9.27 4.57
N ASN A 47 -4.17 -10.19 3.93
CA ASN A 47 -3.63 -11.47 3.42
C ASN A 47 -3.61 -11.56 1.88
N ARG A 48 -3.86 -10.44 1.18
CA ARG A 48 -4.06 -10.42 -0.29
C ARG A 48 -3.25 -9.30 -0.96
N TRP A 49 -3.74 -8.80 -2.09
CA TRP A 49 -3.08 -7.82 -2.93
C TRP A 49 -2.73 -6.51 -2.23
N SER A 50 -3.50 -6.18 -1.19
CA SER A 50 -3.37 -4.99 -0.38
C SER A 50 -2.17 -4.96 0.57
N LEU A 51 -1.48 -6.10 0.78
CA LEU A 51 -0.34 -6.19 1.71
C LEU A 51 0.76 -5.17 1.38
N SER A 52 1.01 -4.97 0.09
CA SER A 52 1.96 -3.97 -0.43
C SER A 52 1.69 -2.56 0.08
N GLN A 53 0.41 -2.19 0.13
CA GLN A 53 -0.04 -0.87 0.58
C GLN A 53 0.01 -0.79 2.10
N GLU A 54 -0.45 -1.84 2.77
CA GLU A 54 -0.48 -1.93 4.23
C GLU A 54 0.91 -1.76 4.85
N ILE A 55 1.91 -2.48 4.35
CA ILE A 55 3.30 -2.37 4.84
C ILE A 55 3.79 -0.91 4.78
N LYS A 56 3.49 -0.21 3.68
CA LYS A 56 3.93 1.18 3.48
C LYS A 56 3.18 2.16 4.37
N ILE A 57 1.86 1.99 4.49
CA ILE A 57 1.02 2.81 5.35
C ILE A 57 1.48 2.63 6.80
N GLU A 58 1.48 1.39 7.30
CA GLU A 58 1.86 1.06 8.67
C GLU A 58 3.27 1.56 9.00
N SER A 59 4.23 1.41 8.07
CA SER A 59 5.58 1.96 8.27
C SER A 59 5.55 3.47 8.54
N LEU A 60 4.85 4.24 7.71
CA LEU A 60 4.79 5.71 7.86
C LEU A 60 3.95 6.13 9.06
N MET A 61 2.85 5.44 9.34
CA MET A 61 2.00 5.74 10.50
C MET A 61 2.71 5.47 11.83
N HIS A 62 3.60 4.47 11.87
CA HIS A 62 4.47 4.19 13.02
C HIS A 62 5.76 5.03 13.05
N GLY A 63 5.87 6.06 12.20
CA GLY A 63 7.01 6.98 12.17
C GLY A 63 8.30 6.36 11.61
N LEU A 64 8.22 5.22 10.94
CA LEU A 64 9.36 4.63 10.25
C LEU A 64 9.57 5.33 8.90
N SER A 65 10.83 5.53 8.55
CA SER A 65 11.20 6.05 7.23
C SER A 65 11.56 4.91 6.28
N PHE A 66 11.21 5.08 5.00
CA PHE A 66 11.68 4.21 3.93
C PHE A 66 12.03 5.02 2.68
N ARG A 67 12.75 4.39 1.76
CA ARG A 67 13.09 4.95 0.45
C ARG A 67 12.55 4.06 -0.65
N GLU A 68 12.09 4.67 -1.74
CA GLU A 68 11.66 3.97 -2.94
C GLU A 68 12.75 4.07 -4.01
N PHE A 69 13.05 2.94 -4.63
CA PHE A 69 13.97 2.87 -5.76
C PHE A 69 13.18 2.55 -7.01
N HIS A 70 13.22 3.45 -8.00
CA HIS A 70 12.51 3.24 -9.24
C HIS A 70 13.24 2.19 -10.09
N ILE A 71 12.55 1.09 -10.39
CA ILE A 71 13.04 0.07 -11.32
C ILE A 71 12.28 0.25 -12.63
N PRO A 72 12.97 0.54 -13.75
CA PRO A 72 12.30 0.75 -15.02
C PRO A 72 11.55 -0.51 -15.45
N TYR A 73 10.29 -0.33 -15.82
CA TYR A 73 9.43 -1.42 -16.26
C TYR A 73 9.90 -1.98 -17.59
N THR A 74 10.42 -3.20 -17.58
CA THR A 74 10.71 -3.94 -18.82
C THR A 74 9.41 -4.53 -19.41
N PRO A 75 9.31 -4.67 -20.74
CA PRO A 75 8.20 -5.41 -21.35
C PRO A 75 8.20 -6.84 -20.81
N ARG A 76 7.14 -7.22 -20.10
CA ARG A 76 6.93 -8.63 -19.74
C ARG A 76 6.38 -9.35 -20.97
N ILE A 77 6.99 -10.47 -21.33
CA ILE A 77 6.49 -11.36 -22.37
C ILE A 77 5.34 -12.17 -21.74
N GLY A 78 4.10 -11.86 -22.12
CA GLY A 78 2.89 -12.56 -21.67
C GLY A 78 1.75 -11.64 -21.23
N MET A 79 0.52 -12.16 -21.31
CA MET A 79 -0.68 -11.47 -20.81
C MET A 79 -0.82 -11.65 -19.30
N THR A 80 -1.11 -10.57 -18.59
CA THR A 80 -1.44 -10.62 -17.16
C THR A 80 -2.76 -11.39 -16.98
N LYS A 81 -2.73 -12.47 -16.20
CA LYS A 81 -3.93 -13.28 -15.87
C LYS A 81 -4.90 -12.58 -14.90
N LEU A 82 -4.50 -11.43 -14.34
CA LEU A 82 -5.31 -10.65 -13.41
C LEU A 82 -6.09 -9.55 -14.12
N GLY A 83 -7.38 -9.39 -13.76
CA GLY A 83 -8.24 -8.31 -14.21
C GLY A 83 -7.87 -6.98 -13.54
N PRO A 84 -7.31 -5.99 -14.27
CA PRO A 84 -6.77 -4.76 -13.66
C PRO A 84 -7.81 -3.92 -12.92
N ILE A 85 -9.06 -3.91 -13.41
CA ILE A 85 -10.16 -3.15 -12.82
C ILE A 85 -10.61 -3.78 -11.49
N SER A 86 -10.81 -5.10 -11.47
CA SER A 86 -11.20 -5.83 -10.25
C SER A 86 -10.15 -5.66 -9.15
N VAL A 87 -8.87 -5.79 -9.51
CA VAL A 87 -7.75 -5.54 -8.59
C VAL A 87 -7.76 -4.09 -8.10
N GLY A 88 -7.98 -3.12 -9.00
CA GLY A 88 -8.04 -1.70 -8.61
C GLY A 88 -9.14 -1.40 -7.59
N ILE A 89 -10.34 -1.95 -7.80
CA ILE A 89 -11.47 -1.80 -6.88
C ILE A 89 -11.16 -2.45 -5.52
N GLU A 90 -10.57 -3.65 -5.50
CA GLU A 90 -10.19 -4.32 -4.25
C GLU A 90 -9.19 -3.47 -3.44
N ASN A 91 -8.21 -2.85 -4.10
CA ASN A 91 -7.27 -1.94 -3.43
C ASN A 91 -7.96 -0.70 -2.85
N ILE A 92 -8.85 -0.07 -3.61
CA ILE A 92 -9.56 1.13 -3.13
C ILE A 92 -10.47 0.78 -1.94
N ALA A 93 -11.21 -0.33 -2.03
CA ALA A 93 -12.04 -0.84 -0.93
C ALA A 93 -11.21 -1.15 0.31
N PHE A 94 -10.04 -1.78 0.12
CA PHE A 94 -9.09 -2.02 1.19
C PHE A 94 -8.62 -0.71 1.85
N LEU A 95 -8.23 0.30 1.10
CA LEU A 95 -7.76 1.58 1.65
C LEU A 95 -8.82 2.25 2.54
N MET A 96 -10.09 2.21 2.12
CA MET A 96 -11.20 2.75 2.91
C MET A 96 -11.43 1.96 4.19
N TRP A 97 -11.47 0.64 4.09
CA TRP A 97 -11.60 -0.25 5.25
C TRP A 97 -10.44 -0.08 6.24
N HIS A 98 -9.21 -0.09 5.73
CA HIS A 98 -7.99 0.07 6.52
C HIS A 98 -7.97 1.42 7.24
N LYS A 99 -8.42 2.49 6.59
CA LYS A 99 -8.55 3.81 7.25
C LYS A 99 -9.50 3.75 8.44
N ILE A 100 -10.66 3.10 8.29
CA ILE A 100 -11.63 2.96 9.39
C ILE A 100 -11.02 2.17 10.56
N GLN A 101 -10.37 1.04 10.26
CA GLN A 101 -9.67 0.22 11.24
C GLN A 101 -8.56 1.02 11.97
N TRP A 102 -7.80 1.82 11.23
CA TRP A 102 -6.74 2.65 11.82
C TRP A 102 -7.32 3.73 12.73
N MET A 103 -8.41 4.40 12.32
CA MET A 103 -9.12 5.38 13.15
C MET A 103 -9.68 4.75 14.44
N THR A 104 -10.21 3.53 14.39
CA THR A 104 -10.68 2.83 15.59
C THR A 104 -9.54 2.48 16.53
N HIS A 105 -8.39 2.07 15.98
CA HIS A 105 -7.23 1.67 16.78
C HIS A 105 -6.57 2.85 17.51
N ILE A 106 -6.45 4.03 16.86
CA ILE A 106 -6.02 5.26 17.56
C ILE A 106 -6.92 5.53 18.76
N ARG A 107 -8.23 5.42 18.57
CA ARG A 107 -9.22 5.81 19.58
C ARG A 107 -9.17 4.92 20.82
N GLU A 108 -8.71 3.68 20.68
CA GLU A 108 -8.42 2.78 21.81
C GLU A 108 -7.10 3.14 22.48
N SER A 109 -6.05 3.46 21.72
CA SER A 109 -4.76 3.89 22.27
C SER A 109 -4.82 5.22 23.01
N THR A 110 -5.70 6.15 22.61
CA THR A 110 -5.91 7.44 23.30
C THR A 110 -6.81 7.33 24.55
N ARG A 111 -7.55 6.23 24.73
CA ARG A 111 -8.42 6.01 25.91
C ARG A 111 -7.68 5.43 27.12
N HIS A 112 -6.41 5.07 26.98
CA HIS A 112 -5.57 4.52 28.06
C HIS A 112 -4.34 5.39 28.36
N GLY A 113 -4.37 6.67 27.99
CA GLY A 113 -3.37 7.68 28.35
C GLY A 113 -3.88 8.61 29.44
#